data_AF-A0A534N1G3-F1
#
_entry.id   AF-A0A534N1G3-F1
#
_cell.length_a   1.000
_cell.length_b   1.000
_cell.length_c   1.000
_cell.angle_alpha   90.00
_cell.angle_beta   90.00
_cell.angle_gamma   90.00
#
_symmetry.space_group_name_H-M   'P 1'
#
loop_
_entity.id
_entity.type
_entity.pdbx_description
1 polymer ?
#
loop_
_entity_poly.entity_id
_entity_poly.type
_entity_poly.pdbx_seq_one_letter_code
_entity_poly.pdbx_strand_id
1 'polypeptide(L)'
;QKITYSDSRTGGLSGINAQKVLQNLGIADEIKSKLLPHSDGQGLIAKGEADLGLYNVSEIPRAKGVVLLGPVPAAVQAYITYDAGVPASNASPSAAIEFLKFIASPAAAPSWLAAGLELAGP
;
A
#
# COMPACT_ATOMS: atom_id res chain seq x y z
N GLN A 1 -1.42 -18.62 -14.15
CA GLN A 1 -1.83 -17.38 -13.49
C GLN A 1 -0.59 -16.70 -12.92
N LYS A 2 -0.31 -15.48 -13.35
CA LYS A 2 0.82 -14.63 -12.93
C LYS A 2 0.34 -13.58 -11.95
N ILE A 3 1.11 -13.35 -10.90
CA ILE A 3 0.78 -12.40 -9.83
C ILE A 3 1.87 -11.34 -9.79
N THR A 4 1.50 -10.07 -9.90
CA THR A 4 2.43 -8.95 -9.80
C THR A 4 2.31 -8.22 -8.47
N TYR A 5 3.39 -7.60 -8.05
CA TYR A 5 3.45 -6.68 -6.92
C TYR A 5 4.62 -5.72 -7.16
N SER A 6 4.70 -4.63 -6.40
CA SER A 6 5.76 -3.65 -6.59
C SER A 6 7.15 -4.27 -6.36
N ASP A 7 8.12 -4.03 -7.24
CA ASP A 7 9.49 -4.49 -6.99
C ASP A 7 10.10 -3.72 -5.80
N SER A 8 10.34 -4.42 -4.69
CA SER A 8 10.91 -3.81 -3.49
C SER A 8 12.37 -3.38 -3.66
N ARG A 9 13.08 -3.94 -4.66
CA ARG A 9 14.47 -3.54 -4.98
C ARG A 9 14.54 -2.17 -5.65
N THR A 10 13.43 -1.69 -6.21
CA THR A 10 13.32 -0.37 -6.84
C THR A 10 12.61 0.65 -5.95
N GLY A 11 12.50 0.39 -4.64
CA GLY A 11 11.90 1.31 -3.67
C GLY A 11 10.39 1.14 -3.43
N GLY A 12 9.77 0.10 -3.98
CA GLY A 12 8.36 -0.19 -3.78
C GLY A 12 8.04 -0.79 -2.40
N LEU A 13 7.55 0.02 -1.46
CA LEU A 13 7.22 -0.44 -0.10
C LEU A 13 6.06 -1.45 -0.08
N SER A 14 5.10 -1.35 -1.00
CA SER A 14 3.98 -2.31 -1.09
C SER A 14 4.42 -3.72 -1.45
N GLY A 15 5.56 -3.87 -2.13
CA GLY A 15 6.12 -5.19 -2.47
C GLY A 15 6.59 -6.01 -1.27
N ILE A 16 7.07 -5.34 -0.22
CA ILE A 16 7.48 -5.99 1.03
C ILE A 16 6.24 -6.52 1.76
N ASN A 17 5.16 -5.74 1.80
CA ASN A 17 3.90 -6.18 2.42
C ASN A 17 3.23 -7.28 1.61
N ALA A 18 3.22 -7.21 0.28
CA ALA A 18 2.72 -8.30 -0.56
C ALA A 18 3.45 -9.62 -0.26
N GLN A 19 4.78 -9.60 -0.12
CA GLN A 19 5.55 -10.78 0.26
C GLN A 19 5.19 -11.31 1.65
N LYS A 20 5.00 -10.42 2.65
CA LYS A 20 4.52 -10.82 3.99
C LYS A 20 3.15 -11.47 3.95
N VAL A 21 2.21 -10.95 3.16
CA VAL A 21 0.89 -11.55 2.97
C VAL A 21 1.02 -12.97 2.41
N LEU A 22 1.86 -13.16 1.39
CA LEU A 22 2.09 -14.47 0.78
C LEU A 22 2.76 -15.46 1.74
N GLN A 23 3.65 -14.98 2.61
CA GLN A 23 4.25 -15.77 3.70
C GLN A 23 3.23 -16.15 4.76
N ASN A 24 2.41 -15.20 5.23
CA ASN A 24 1.35 -15.44 6.21
C ASN A 24 0.30 -16.43 5.70
N LEU A 25 0.05 -16.43 4.39
CA LEU A 25 -0.84 -17.38 3.72
C LEU A 25 -0.22 -18.79 3.60
N GLY A 26 1.10 -18.93 3.81
CA GLY A 26 1.80 -20.22 3.78
C GLY A 26 2.15 -20.74 2.38
N ILE A 27 1.97 -19.92 1.33
CA ILE A 27 2.11 -20.38 -0.07
C ILE A 27 3.31 -19.79 -0.83
N ALA A 28 4.14 -19.00 -0.16
CA ALA A 28 5.18 -18.18 -0.79
C ALA A 28 6.11 -18.98 -1.71
N ASP A 29 6.53 -20.18 -1.31
CA ASP A 29 7.42 -21.03 -2.11
C ASP A 29 6.72 -21.63 -3.33
N GLU A 30 5.46 -22.04 -3.18
CA GLU A 30 4.66 -22.72 -4.21
C GLU A 30 4.29 -21.78 -5.37
N ILE A 31 4.14 -20.49 -5.06
CA ILE A 31 3.80 -19.47 -6.05
C ILE A 31 5.00 -18.72 -6.61
N LYS A 32 6.23 -18.99 -6.14
CA LYS A 32 7.44 -18.24 -6.51
C LYS A 32 7.66 -18.14 -8.02
N SER A 33 7.39 -19.20 -8.77
CA SER A 33 7.51 -19.23 -10.24
C SER A 33 6.44 -18.41 -10.98
N LYS A 34 5.38 -18.00 -10.28
CA LYS A 34 4.26 -17.21 -10.79
C LYS A 34 4.37 -15.73 -10.45
N LEU A 35 5.32 -15.35 -9.59
CA LEU A 35 5.52 -13.97 -9.16
C LEU A 35 6.24 -13.15 -10.24
N LEU A 36 5.71 -11.97 -10.52
CA LEU A 36 6.26 -11.02 -11.48
C LEU A 36 6.40 -9.63 -10.82
N PRO A 37 7.44 -9.43 -9.98
CA PRO A 37 7.71 -8.13 -9.37
C PRO A 37 7.99 -7.10 -10.46
N HIS A 38 7.29 -5.96 -10.43
CA HIS A 38 7.42 -4.94 -11.46
C HIS A 38 7.10 -3.55 -10.92
N SER A 39 7.73 -2.51 -11.48
CA SER A 39 7.47 -1.11 -11.10
C SER A 39 6.11 -0.61 -11.61
N ASP A 40 5.64 -1.13 -12.75
CA ASP A 40 4.33 -0.87 -13.33
C ASP A 40 3.52 -2.17 -13.49
N GLY A 41 3.18 -2.84 -12.38
CA GLY A 41 2.43 -4.09 -12.48
C GLY A 41 0.95 -3.89 -12.84
N GLN A 42 0.34 -2.74 -12.52
CA GLN A 42 -1.02 -2.43 -12.97
C GLN A 42 -1.09 -2.29 -14.51
N GLY A 43 -0.03 -1.76 -15.15
CA GLY A 43 0.10 -1.81 -16.61
C GLY A 43 0.19 -3.23 -17.17
N LEU A 44 0.89 -4.14 -16.48
CA LEU A 44 0.93 -5.57 -16.86
C LEU A 44 -0.45 -6.22 -16.78
N ILE A 45 -1.24 -5.90 -15.74
CA ILE A 45 -2.61 -6.39 -15.61
C ILE A 45 -3.49 -5.85 -16.73
N ALA A 46 -3.40 -4.54 -17.02
CA ALA A 46 -4.16 -3.91 -18.10
C ALA A 46 -3.86 -4.50 -19.49
N LYS A 47 -2.63 -5.00 -19.70
CA LYS A 47 -2.20 -5.68 -20.93
C LYS A 47 -2.50 -7.19 -20.94
N GLY A 48 -2.99 -7.76 -19.84
CA GLY A 48 -3.19 -9.21 -19.70
C GLY A 48 -1.91 -10.02 -19.51
N GLU A 49 -0.79 -9.36 -19.19
CA GLU A 49 0.51 -10.00 -18.93
C GLU A 49 0.63 -10.53 -17.49
N ALA A 50 -0.19 -9.99 -16.58
CA ALA A 50 -0.40 -10.48 -15.21
C ALA A 50 -1.92 -10.60 -14.95
N ASP A 51 -2.32 -11.58 -14.16
CA ASP A 51 -3.74 -11.83 -13.88
C ASP A 51 -4.23 -11.11 -12.62
N LEU A 52 -3.35 -10.95 -11.62
CA LEU A 52 -3.66 -10.38 -10.32
C LEU A 52 -2.50 -9.52 -9.79
N GLY A 53 -2.82 -8.56 -8.93
CA GLY A 53 -1.87 -7.66 -8.29
C GLY A 53 -2.04 -7.60 -6.77
N LEU A 54 -0.94 -7.53 -6.02
CA LEU A 54 -0.94 -7.23 -4.58
C LEU A 54 -0.25 -5.89 -4.33
N TYR A 55 -1.02 -4.91 -3.88
CA TYR A 55 -0.60 -3.51 -3.64
C TYR A 55 -1.34 -2.94 -2.42
N ASN A 56 -0.88 -1.80 -1.92
CA ASN A 56 -1.66 -1.05 -0.94
C ASN A 56 -2.93 -0.50 -1.60
N VAL A 57 -4.03 -0.41 -0.83
CA VAL A 57 -5.31 0.11 -1.35
C VAL A 57 -5.17 1.54 -1.89
N SER A 58 -4.36 2.38 -1.23
CA SER A 58 -4.01 3.73 -1.67
C SER A 58 -3.28 3.81 -3.02
N GLU A 59 -2.87 2.67 -3.59
CA GLU A 59 -2.19 2.59 -4.88
C GLU A 59 -3.13 2.18 -6.02
N ILE A 60 -4.40 1.85 -5.77
CA ILE A 60 -5.32 1.25 -6.77
C ILE A 60 -6.60 2.10 -6.94
N PRO A 61 -7.08 2.34 -8.18
CA PRO A 61 -6.45 2.02 -9.47
C PRO A 61 -5.57 3.19 -9.97
N ARG A 62 -4.43 2.85 -10.57
CA ARG A 62 -3.56 3.76 -11.34
C ARG A 62 -3.62 3.52 -12.84
N ALA A 63 -4.10 2.35 -13.29
CA ALA A 63 -4.23 2.02 -14.71
C ALA A 63 -5.70 1.81 -15.11
N LYS A 64 -6.05 2.25 -16.33
CA LYS A 64 -7.37 2.00 -16.92
C LYS A 64 -7.58 0.50 -17.11
N GLY A 65 -8.76 0.00 -16.75
CA GLY A 65 -9.11 -1.42 -16.89
C GLY A 65 -8.65 -2.31 -15.72
N VAL A 66 -7.95 -1.75 -14.73
CA VAL A 66 -7.67 -2.43 -13.46
C VAL A 66 -8.75 -2.08 -12.45
N VAL A 67 -9.21 -3.08 -11.71
CA VAL A 67 -10.22 -2.93 -10.66
C VAL A 67 -9.66 -3.39 -9.32
N LEU A 68 -10.01 -2.69 -8.24
CA LEU A 68 -9.75 -3.17 -6.89
C LEU A 68 -10.70 -4.32 -6.57
N LEU A 69 -10.16 -5.51 -6.28
CA LEU A 69 -10.96 -6.67 -5.86
C LEU A 69 -11.35 -6.63 -4.38
N GLY A 70 -10.58 -5.91 -3.57
CA GLY A 70 -10.79 -5.78 -2.13
C GLY A 70 -9.52 -6.08 -1.31
N PRO A 71 -9.57 -5.90 0.01
CA PRO A 71 -8.46 -6.24 0.89
C PRO A 71 -8.28 -7.76 0.99
N VAL A 72 -7.05 -8.18 1.29
CA VAL A 72 -6.78 -9.58 1.67
C VAL A 72 -7.44 -9.91 3.02
N PRO A 73 -7.69 -11.20 3.32
CA PRO A 73 -8.30 -11.57 4.59
C PRO A 73 -7.49 -11.05 5.80
N ALA A 74 -8.19 -10.61 6.84
CA ALA A 74 -7.57 -10.03 8.04
C ALA A 74 -6.49 -10.93 8.66
N ALA A 75 -6.66 -12.26 8.61
CA ALA A 75 -5.73 -13.24 9.15
C ALA A 75 -4.35 -13.25 8.48
N VAL A 76 -4.25 -12.77 7.23
CA VAL A 76 -2.98 -12.71 6.48
C VAL A 76 -2.54 -11.29 6.19
N GLN A 77 -3.30 -10.30 6.64
CA GLN A 77 -3.08 -8.89 6.35
C GLN A 77 -1.71 -8.41 6.87
N ALA A 78 -1.08 -7.53 6.11
CA ALA A 78 0.13 -6.84 6.51
C ALA A 78 -0.07 -5.33 6.35
N TYR A 79 0.13 -4.58 7.43
CA TYR A 79 -0.08 -3.14 7.46
C TYR A 79 1.22 -2.37 7.25
N ILE A 80 1.12 -1.19 6.65
CA ILE A 80 2.15 -0.15 6.69
C ILE A 80 1.58 0.97 7.56
N THR A 81 2.21 1.21 8.71
CA THR A 81 1.89 2.35 9.56
C THR A 81 2.67 3.56 9.07
N TYR A 82 1.99 4.68 8.88
CA TYR A 82 2.59 5.95 8.54
C TYR A 82 2.58 6.87 9.77
N ASP A 83 3.76 7.29 10.19
CA ASP A 83 3.94 8.25 11.26
C ASP A 83 4.34 9.62 10.70
N ALA A 84 3.98 10.68 11.41
CA ALA A 84 4.38 12.04 11.08
C ALA A 84 5.15 12.67 12.25
N GLY A 85 6.23 13.39 11.93
CA GLY A 85 7.09 14.04 12.91
C GLY A 85 7.52 15.43 12.45
N VAL A 86 7.74 16.33 13.42
CA VAL A 86 8.33 17.64 13.17
C VAL A 86 9.84 17.55 13.42
N PRO A 87 10.70 17.88 12.43
CA PRO A 87 12.14 17.91 12.65
C PRO A 87 12.51 18.89 13.77
N ALA A 88 13.48 18.53 14.61
CA ALA A 88 13.94 19.40 15.70
C ALA A 88 14.52 20.75 15.20
N SER A 89 15.00 20.78 13.96
CA SER A 89 15.52 21.98 13.29
C SER A 89 14.45 22.87 12.65
N ASN A 90 13.16 22.54 12.80
CA ASN A 90 12.08 23.30 12.16
C ASN A 90 12.02 24.74 12.70
N ALA A 91 11.99 25.73 11.80
CA ALA A 91 11.94 27.15 12.16
C ALA A 91 10.55 27.62 12.68
N SER A 92 9.53 26.78 12.58
CA SER A 92 8.15 27.07 12.96
C SER A 92 7.47 25.84 13.57
N PRO A 93 7.98 25.32 14.70
CA PRO A 93 7.51 24.06 15.27
C PRO A 93 6.05 24.11 15.70
N SER A 94 5.57 25.24 16.23
CA SER A 94 4.17 25.38 16.66
C SER A 94 3.19 25.20 15.49
N ALA A 95 3.43 25.87 14.36
CA ALA A 95 2.58 25.76 13.17
C ALA A 95 2.63 24.35 12.56
N ALA A 96 3.82 23.73 12.53
CA ALA A 96 3.97 22.34 12.07
C ALA A 96 3.19 21.36 12.96
N ILE A 97 3.25 21.53 14.29
CA ILE A 97 2.49 20.73 15.25
C ILE A 97 0.98 20.93 15.07
N GLU A 98 0.52 22.17 14.85
CA GLU A 98 -0.89 22.46 14.58
C GLU A 98 -1.37 21.78 13.30
N PHE A 99 -0.55 21.77 12.25
CA PHE A 99 -0.85 21.02 11.03
C PHE A 99 -0.95 19.51 11.28
N LEU A 100 0.01 18.93 12.03
CA LEU A 100 -0.04 17.50 12.37
C LEU A 100 -1.30 17.14 13.18
N LYS A 101 -1.70 18.01 14.14
CA LYS A 101 -2.96 17.84 14.89
C LYS A 101 -4.17 17.91 13.97
N PHE A 102 -4.18 18.83 13.01
CA PHE A 102 -5.27 18.97 12.05
C PHE A 102 -5.43 17.72 11.18
N ILE A 103 -4.34 17.23 10.57
CA ILE A 103 -4.41 16.03 9.72
C ILE A 103 -4.70 14.75 10.51
N ALA A 104 -4.43 14.72 11.81
CA ALA A 104 -4.83 13.62 12.71
C ALA A 104 -6.24 13.80 13.31
N SER A 105 -6.93 14.91 13.03
CA SER A 105 -8.25 15.18 13.59
C SER A 105 -9.36 14.37 12.90
N PRO A 106 -10.51 14.14 13.57
CA PRO A 106 -11.67 13.51 12.93
C PRO A 106 -12.14 14.23 11.65
N ALA A 107 -11.91 15.53 11.54
CA ALA A 107 -12.28 16.31 10.35
C ALA A 107 -11.47 15.92 9.09
N ALA A 108 -10.26 15.37 9.26
CA ALA A 108 -9.43 14.90 8.16
C ALA A 108 -9.75 13.46 7.73
N ALA A 109 -10.55 12.71 8.51
CA ALA A 109 -10.89 11.32 8.25
C ALA A 109 -11.42 11.06 6.83
N PRO A 110 -12.34 11.88 6.27
CA PRO A 110 -12.86 11.65 4.93
C PRO A 110 -11.76 11.72 3.86
N SER A 111 -10.79 12.62 4.02
CA SER A 111 -9.66 12.75 3.07
C SER A 111 -8.76 11.52 3.10
N TRP A 112 -8.48 10.97 4.27
CA TRP A 112 -7.68 9.75 4.40
C TRP A 112 -8.38 8.52 3.82
N LEU A 113 -9.66 8.35 4.13
CA LEU A 113 -10.47 7.26 3.59
C LEU A 113 -10.58 7.35 2.06
N ALA A 114 -10.78 8.56 1.52
CA ALA A 114 -10.80 8.77 0.07
C ALA A 114 -9.45 8.49 -0.60
N ALA A 115 -8.34 8.66 0.15
CA ALA A 115 -6.99 8.30 -0.29
C ALA A 115 -6.65 6.80 -0.11
N GLY A 116 -7.60 5.98 0.35
CA GLY A 116 -7.39 4.55 0.59
C GLY A 116 -6.51 4.24 1.80
N LEU A 117 -6.49 5.14 2.79
CA LEU A 117 -5.77 4.98 4.05
C LEU A 117 -6.76 4.82 5.21
N GLU A 118 -6.39 3.98 6.16
CA GLU A 118 -7.11 3.82 7.42
C GLU A 118 -6.52 4.77 8.46
N LEU A 119 -7.37 5.28 9.35
CA LEU A 119 -6.87 6.02 10.51
C LEU A 119 -6.24 5.03 11.48
N ALA A 120 -5.08 5.39 12.03
CA ALA A 120 -4.52 4.66 13.16
C ALA A 120 -5.58 4.63 14.28
N GLY A 121 -5.83 3.44 14.84
CA GLY A 121 -6.67 3.29 16.02
C GLY A 121 -6.09 4.08 17.21
N PRO A 122 -6.89 4.28 18.28
CA PRO A 122 -6.38 4.83 19.53
C PRO A 122 -5.21 4.00 20.10
#